data_AF-A0A496S668-F1
#
_entry.id   AF-A0A496S668-F1
#
_cell.length_a   1.000
_cell.length_b   1.000
_cell.length_c   1.000
_cell.angle_alpha   90.00
_cell.angle_beta   90.00
_cell.angle_gamma   90.00
#
_symmetry.space_group_name_H-M   'P 1'
#
loop_
_entity.id
_entity.type
_entity.pdbx_description
1 polymer ?
#
loop_
_entity_poly.entity_id
_entity_poly.type
_entity_poly.pdbx_seq_one_letter_code
_entity_poly.pdbx_strand_id
1 'polypeptide(L)'
;MKKGIVYLIILGILCFISGIGVGIVFEKYYTQTHLPQVLREHFKKHPKRLEAKKEKTKRFQERFLKKLDQNLALSPEQEEKIRTILEESRKALKEKTEILRKELARIKEESKNKILENLTPEQKEKFEEIFHRLEGKVKRFKKRF
;
A
#
# COMPACT_ATOMS: atom_id res chain seq x y z
N MET A 1 26.76 13.04 32.62
CA MET A 1 27.02 12.09 31.50
C MET A 1 25.80 11.27 31.05
N LYS A 2 24.81 10.96 31.91
CA LYS A 2 23.67 10.09 31.54
C LYS A 2 22.65 10.70 30.56
N LYS A 3 22.45 12.03 30.59
CA LYS A 3 21.47 12.72 29.73
C LYS A 3 21.84 12.67 28.23
N GLY A 4 23.12 12.78 27.89
CA GLY A 4 23.59 12.72 26.49
C GLY A 4 23.33 11.36 25.84
N ILE A 5 23.51 10.28 26.59
CA ILE A 5 23.23 8.91 26.11
C ILE A 5 21.73 8.72 25.87
N VAL A 6 20.88 9.27 26.74
CA VAL A 6 19.41 9.21 26.59
C VAL A 6 18.96 9.93 25.32
N TYR A 7 19.52 11.11 24.99
CA TYR A 7 19.18 11.81 23.76
C TYR A 7 19.61 11.06 22.49
N LEU A 8 20.77 10.41 22.50
CA LEU A 8 21.24 9.59 21.37
C LEU A 8 20.34 8.38 21.12
N ILE A 9 19.86 7.74 22.19
CA ILE A 9 18.92 6.60 22.09
C ILE A 9 17.56 7.08 21.53
N ILE A 10 17.03 8.19 22.04
CA ILE A 10 15.76 8.75 21.54
C ILE A 10 15.87 9.16 20.07
N LEU A 11 16.98 9.80 19.68
CA LEU A 11 17.23 10.19 18.29
C LEU A 11 17.36 8.98 17.37
N GLY A 12 18.06 7.93 17.80
CA GLY A 12 18.19 6.68 17.06
C GLY A 12 16.83 6.00 16.81
N ILE A 13 15.97 5.96 17.83
CA ILE A 13 14.61 5.43 17.72
C ILE A 13 13.77 6.28 16.74
N LEU A 14 13.88 7.61 16.81
CA LEU A 14 13.20 8.53 15.89
C LEU A 14 13.63 8.35 14.43
N CYS A 15 14.93 8.19 14.16
CA CYS A 15 15.44 7.92 12.81
C CYS A 15 15.03 6.54 12.29
N PHE A 16 14.95 5.53 13.15
CA PHE A 16 14.53 4.19 12.76
C PHE A 16 13.03 4.15 12.42
N ILE A 17 12.19 4.78 13.24
CA ILE A 17 10.75 4.91 12.99
C ILE A 17 10.49 5.73 11.72
N SER A 18 11.24 6.81 11.50
CA SER A 18 11.10 7.61 10.28
C SER A 18 11.56 6.85 9.03
N GLY A 19 12.64 6.06 9.11
CA GLY A 19 13.12 5.21 8.01
C GLY A 19 12.12 4.11 7.63
N ILE A 20 11.51 3.44 8.61
CA ILE A 20 10.45 2.44 8.36
C ILE A 20 9.20 3.12 7.78
N GLY A 21 8.81 4.27 8.31
CA GLY A 21 7.69 5.06 7.80
C GLY A 21 7.89 5.45 6.34
N VAL A 22 9.08 5.95 5.99
CA VAL A 22 9.44 6.30 4.61
C VAL A 22 9.48 5.06 3.72
N GLY A 23 10.04 3.93 4.17
CA GLY A 23 10.07 2.68 3.41
C GLY A 23 8.67 2.13 3.09
N ILE A 24 7.78 2.08 4.09
CA ILE A 24 6.40 1.63 3.92
C ILE A 24 5.61 2.60 3.04
N VAL A 25 5.79 3.91 3.24
CA VAL A 25 5.15 4.92 2.37
C VAL A 25 5.68 4.80 0.95
N PHE A 26 6.98 4.60 0.73
CA PHE A 26 7.57 4.49 -0.60
C PHE A 26 7.11 3.22 -1.32
N GLU A 27 7.12 2.06 -0.66
CA GLU A 27 6.62 0.79 -1.20
C GLU A 27 5.13 0.92 -1.55
N LYS A 28 4.32 1.49 -0.66
CA LYS A 28 2.89 1.65 -0.89
C LYS A 28 2.61 2.69 -1.98
N TYR A 29 3.33 3.80 -2.02
CA TYR A 29 3.17 4.89 -3.00
C TYR A 29 3.55 4.47 -4.42
N TYR A 30 4.68 3.77 -4.57
CA TYR A 30 5.10 3.21 -5.86
C TYR A 30 4.09 2.16 -6.35
N THR A 31 3.61 1.32 -5.42
CA THR A 31 2.66 0.24 -5.72
C THR A 31 1.22 0.72 -5.86
N GLN A 32 0.87 1.95 -5.47
CA GLN A 32 -0.51 2.45 -5.44
C GLN A 32 -0.79 3.49 -6.53
N THR A 33 0.23 4.20 -7.00
CA THR A 33 0.11 5.29 -7.99
C THR A 33 0.32 4.81 -9.43
N HIS A 34 1.12 3.75 -9.66
CA HIS A 34 1.34 3.17 -11.00
C HIS A 34 0.62 1.87 -11.31
N LEU A 35 0.30 1.08 -10.29
CA LEU A 35 -0.44 -0.15 -10.53
C LEU A 35 -1.86 0.07 -11.05
N PRO A 36 -2.71 1.00 -10.59
CA PRO A 36 -4.13 0.92 -10.92
C PRO A 36 -4.45 1.21 -12.39
N GLN A 37 -3.66 2.01 -13.12
CA GLN A 37 -3.89 2.26 -14.55
C GLN A 37 -3.17 1.23 -15.44
N VAL A 38 -1.91 0.92 -15.13
CA VAL A 38 -1.17 -0.13 -15.85
C VAL A 38 -1.80 -1.49 -15.61
N LEU A 39 -2.19 -1.86 -14.39
CA LEU A 39 -2.93 -3.11 -14.15
C LEU A 39 -4.33 -3.06 -14.71
N ARG A 40 -5.05 -1.93 -14.76
CA ARG A 40 -6.41 -1.92 -15.33
C ARG A 40 -6.40 -2.11 -16.85
N GLU A 41 -5.41 -1.56 -17.56
CA GLU A 41 -5.18 -1.87 -18.98
C GLU A 41 -4.56 -3.26 -19.19
N HIS A 42 -3.60 -3.66 -18.36
CA HIS A 42 -2.90 -4.95 -18.45
C HIS A 42 -3.78 -6.12 -18.00
N PHE A 43 -4.76 -5.92 -17.12
CA PHE A 43 -5.79 -6.91 -16.77
C PHE A 43 -6.96 -6.92 -17.76
N LYS A 44 -7.31 -5.79 -18.40
CA LYS A 44 -8.20 -5.81 -19.58
C LYS A 44 -7.60 -6.64 -20.71
N LYS A 45 -6.29 -6.58 -20.92
CA LYS A 45 -5.55 -7.42 -21.89
C LYS A 45 -5.30 -8.85 -21.42
N HIS A 46 -5.31 -9.11 -20.10
CA HIS A 46 -5.06 -10.44 -19.53
C HIS A 46 -6.06 -10.79 -18.41
N PRO A 47 -7.32 -11.08 -18.74
CA PRO A 47 -8.33 -11.50 -17.74
C PRO A 47 -7.88 -12.72 -16.95
N LYS A 48 -7.16 -13.64 -17.60
CA LYS A 48 -6.54 -14.84 -17.00
C LYS A 48 -5.62 -14.54 -15.82
N ARG A 49 -5.00 -13.36 -15.75
CA ARG A 49 -4.11 -12.98 -14.63
C ARG A 49 -4.89 -12.57 -13.38
N LEU A 50 -6.06 -11.99 -13.55
CA LEU A 50 -6.94 -11.58 -12.44
C LEU A 50 -7.63 -12.81 -11.86
N GLU A 51 -8.01 -13.76 -12.73
CA GLU A 51 -8.42 -15.11 -12.34
C GLU A 51 -7.29 -15.86 -11.66
N ALA A 52 -6.06 -15.88 -12.21
CA ALA A 52 -4.92 -16.50 -11.57
C ALA A 52 -4.59 -15.90 -10.19
N LYS A 53 -4.83 -14.60 -9.97
CA LYS A 53 -4.67 -13.99 -8.65
C LYS A 53 -5.75 -14.47 -7.68
N LYS A 54 -7.03 -14.52 -8.11
CA LYS A 54 -8.13 -15.07 -7.31
C LYS A 54 -7.87 -16.55 -6.98
N GLU A 55 -7.41 -17.30 -7.96
CA GLU A 55 -7.07 -18.72 -7.86
C GLU A 55 -5.87 -18.94 -6.93
N LYS A 56 -4.83 -18.11 -7.01
CA LYS A 56 -3.70 -18.16 -6.09
C LYS A 56 -4.12 -17.90 -4.65
N THR A 57 -5.06 -16.98 -4.41
CA THR A 57 -5.61 -16.75 -3.07
C THR A 57 -6.45 -17.94 -2.59
N LYS A 58 -7.30 -18.52 -3.47
CA LYS A 58 -8.05 -19.74 -3.13
C LYS A 58 -7.12 -20.91 -2.79
N ARG A 59 -6.11 -21.16 -3.63
CA ARG A 59 -5.07 -22.19 -3.40
C ARG A 59 -4.32 -21.96 -2.09
N PHE A 60 -4.06 -20.71 -1.70
CA PHE A 60 -3.47 -20.41 -0.40
C PHE A 60 -4.42 -20.76 0.75
N GLN A 61 -5.70 -20.38 0.66
CA GLN A 61 -6.72 -20.72 1.67
C GLN A 61 -6.88 -22.23 1.81
N GLU A 62 -6.93 -22.97 0.70
CA GLU A 62 -7.02 -24.44 0.71
C GLU A 62 -5.78 -25.09 1.31
N ARG A 63 -4.58 -24.59 1.00
CA ARG A 63 -3.34 -25.08 1.62
C ARG A 63 -3.31 -24.81 3.12
N PHE A 64 -3.83 -23.66 3.56
CA PHE A 64 -3.91 -23.32 4.97
C PHE A 64 -4.93 -24.20 5.70
N LEU A 65 -6.12 -24.39 5.15
CA LEU A 65 -7.13 -25.32 5.69
C LEU A 65 -6.60 -26.74 5.76
N LYS A 66 -5.96 -27.24 4.69
CA LYS A 66 -5.35 -28.57 4.68
C LYS A 66 -4.27 -28.72 5.76
N LYS A 67 -3.49 -27.68 6.03
CA LYS A 67 -2.54 -27.68 7.14
C LYS A 67 -3.23 -27.71 8.50
N LEU A 68 -4.31 -26.95 8.68
CA LEU A 68 -5.06 -26.96 9.93
C LEU A 68 -5.68 -28.35 10.16
N ASP A 69 -6.29 -28.93 9.14
CA ASP A 69 -6.86 -30.27 9.21
C ASP A 69 -5.81 -31.33 9.57
N GLN A 70 -4.66 -31.31 8.91
CA GLN A 70 -3.55 -32.22 9.22
C GLN A 70 -3.03 -32.14 10.66
N ASN A 71 -3.15 -30.99 11.33
CA ASN A 71 -2.62 -30.78 12.68
C ASN A 71 -3.72 -30.86 13.76
N LEU A 72 -4.97 -30.64 13.40
CA LEU A 72 -6.08 -30.47 14.36
C LEU A 72 -7.21 -31.49 14.14
N ALA A 73 -7.13 -32.32 13.10
CA ALA A 73 -8.15 -33.29 12.69
C ALA A 73 -9.55 -32.64 12.68
N LEU A 74 -9.75 -31.69 11.77
CA LEU A 74 -10.96 -30.88 11.75
C LEU A 74 -12.13 -31.74 11.29
N SER A 75 -13.29 -31.62 11.96
CA SER A 75 -14.53 -32.18 11.42
C SER A 75 -14.98 -31.39 10.19
N PRO A 76 -15.81 -31.98 9.30
CA PRO A 76 -16.35 -31.28 8.13
C PRO A 76 -17.05 -29.96 8.49
N GLU A 77 -17.79 -29.95 9.61
CA GLU A 77 -18.46 -28.75 10.12
C GLU A 77 -17.46 -27.68 10.60
N GLN A 78 -16.34 -28.08 11.19
CA GLN A 78 -15.28 -27.16 11.63
C GLN A 78 -14.55 -26.56 10.43
N GLU A 79 -14.25 -27.36 9.41
CA GLU A 79 -13.61 -26.88 8.18
C GLU A 79 -14.48 -25.83 7.48
N GLU A 80 -15.79 -26.08 7.36
CA GLU A 80 -16.73 -25.14 6.74
C GLU A 80 -16.83 -23.81 7.51
N LYS A 81 -16.88 -23.88 8.86
CA LYS A 81 -16.86 -22.69 9.71
C LYS A 81 -15.58 -21.89 9.55
N ILE A 82 -14.42 -22.55 9.55
CA ILE A 82 -13.12 -21.87 9.37
C ILE A 82 -13.03 -21.25 7.97
N ARG A 83 -13.49 -21.94 6.92
CA ARG A 83 -13.55 -21.40 5.56
C ARG A 83 -14.39 -20.11 5.52
N THR A 84 -15.54 -20.11 6.17
CA THR A 84 -16.43 -18.94 6.26
C THR A 84 -15.74 -17.76 6.95
N ILE A 85 -15.10 -18.01 8.10
CA ILE A 85 -14.33 -16.99 8.85
C ILE A 85 -13.22 -16.37 7.99
N LEU A 86 -12.49 -17.19 7.23
CA LEU A 86 -11.41 -16.71 6.35
C LEU A 86 -11.96 -15.85 5.20
N GLU A 87 -13.13 -16.19 4.64
CA GLU A 87 -13.77 -15.41 3.59
C GLU A 87 -14.30 -14.06 4.10
N GLU A 88 -14.95 -14.05 5.26
CA GLU A 88 -15.44 -12.83 5.92
C GLU A 88 -14.29 -11.90 6.28
N SER A 89 -13.23 -12.45 6.91
CA SER A 89 -12.03 -11.70 7.25
C SER A 89 -11.40 -11.04 6.02
N ARG A 90 -11.38 -11.75 4.89
CA ARG A 90 -10.87 -11.21 3.62
C ARG A 90 -11.74 -10.06 3.09
N LYS A 91 -13.07 -10.19 3.16
CA LYS A 91 -14.01 -9.12 2.75
C LYS A 91 -13.81 -7.88 3.62
N ALA A 92 -13.78 -8.05 4.94
CA ALA A 92 -13.57 -6.97 5.90
C ALA A 92 -12.22 -6.26 5.69
N LEU A 93 -11.15 -7.03 5.46
CA LEU A 93 -9.83 -6.45 5.19
C LEU A 93 -9.82 -5.64 3.90
N LYS A 94 -10.48 -6.13 2.84
CA LYS A 94 -10.57 -5.43 1.56
C LYS A 94 -11.27 -4.07 1.74
N GLU A 95 -12.38 -4.04 2.45
CA GLU A 95 -13.12 -2.82 2.73
C GLU A 95 -12.30 -1.80 3.54
N LYS A 96 -11.69 -2.23 4.64
CA LYS A 96 -10.80 -1.38 5.44
C LYS A 96 -9.62 -0.84 4.64
N THR A 97 -9.06 -1.67 3.76
CA THR A 97 -7.95 -1.25 2.88
C THR A 97 -8.39 -0.17 1.89
N GLU A 98 -9.60 -0.26 1.33
CA GLU A 98 -10.14 0.78 0.42
C GLU A 98 -10.39 2.10 1.14
N ILE A 99 -10.93 2.06 2.36
CA ILE A 99 -11.11 3.26 3.20
C ILE A 99 -9.76 3.91 3.49
N LEU A 100 -8.81 3.14 4.02
CA LEU A 100 -7.47 3.63 4.34
C LEU A 100 -6.77 4.21 3.10
N ARG A 101 -6.96 3.59 1.93
CA ARG A 101 -6.43 4.08 0.65
C ARG A 101 -6.95 5.47 0.30
N LYS A 102 -8.25 5.72 0.51
CA LYS A 102 -8.86 7.04 0.25
C LYS A 102 -8.36 8.08 1.24
N GLU A 103 -8.29 7.74 2.52
CA GLU A 103 -7.80 8.65 3.56
C GLU A 103 -6.34 9.05 3.32
N LEU A 104 -5.47 8.09 3.01
CA LEU A 104 -4.06 8.38 2.69
C LEU A 104 -3.92 9.27 1.46
N ALA A 105 -4.75 9.08 0.43
CA ALA A 105 -4.75 9.95 -0.73
C ALA A 105 -5.16 11.38 -0.37
N ARG A 106 -6.16 11.54 0.52
CA ARG A 106 -6.59 12.86 1.02
C ARG A 106 -5.50 13.55 1.81
N ILE A 107 -4.89 12.86 2.79
CA ILE A 107 -3.81 13.40 3.64
C ILE A 107 -2.62 13.86 2.78
N LYS A 108 -2.28 13.07 1.75
CA LYS A 108 -1.23 13.41 0.81
C LYS A 108 -1.54 14.68 0.03
N GLU A 109 -2.75 14.83 -0.50
CA GLU A 109 -3.16 16.02 -1.24
C GLU A 109 -3.20 17.26 -0.33
N GLU A 110 -3.75 17.13 0.87
CA GLU A 110 -3.75 18.19 1.89
C GLU A 110 -2.32 18.62 2.23
N SER A 111 -1.41 17.67 2.42
CA SER A 111 0.00 17.96 2.72
C SER A 111 0.69 18.67 1.55
N LYS A 112 0.43 18.23 0.32
CA LYS A 112 0.94 18.88 -0.90
C LYS A 112 0.48 20.34 -0.97
N ASN A 113 -0.80 20.61 -0.75
CA ASN A 113 -1.36 21.96 -0.82
C ASN A 113 -0.77 22.88 0.26
N LYS A 114 -0.66 22.39 1.49
CA LYS A 114 -0.02 23.15 2.59
C LYS A 114 1.43 23.50 2.28
N ILE A 115 2.18 22.58 1.65
CA ILE A 115 3.56 22.88 1.23
C ILE A 115 3.54 23.97 0.15
N LEU A 116 2.71 23.82 -0.88
CA LEU A 116 2.61 24.80 -1.98
C LEU A 116 2.27 26.21 -1.50
N GLU A 117 1.38 26.37 -0.52
CA GLU A 117 1.00 27.67 0.04
C GLU A 117 2.20 28.47 0.59
N ASN A 118 3.24 27.79 1.03
CA ASN A 118 4.43 28.39 1.63
C ASN A 118 5.59 28.60 0.63
N LEU A 119 5.39 28.29 -0.65
CA LEU A 119 6.41 28.38 -1.68
C LEU A 119 6.18 29.59 -2.60
N THR A 120 7.29 30.18 -3.05
CA THR A 120 7.29 31.16 -4.14
C THR A 120 6.85 30.51 -5.46
N PRO A 121 6.39 31.28 -6.46
CA PRO A 121 5.97 30.72 -7.76
C PRO A 121 7.02 29.81 -8.41
N GLU A 122 8.29 30.21 -8.40
CA GLU A 122 9.39 29.41 -8.96
C GLU A 122 9.67 28.12 -8.16
N GLN A 123 9.51 28.17 -6.84
CA GLN A 123 9.66 26.99 -5.97
C GLN A 123 8.49 26.01 -6.14
N LYS A 124 7.27 26.52 -6.40
CA LYS A 124 6.09 25.68 -6.67
C LYS A 124 6.31 24.82 -7.90
N GLU A 125 6.82 25.39 -8.98
CA GLU A 125 7.08 24.66 -10.23
C GLU A 125 8.10 23.54 -10.02
N LYS A 126 9.22 23.81 -9.33
CA LYS A 126 10.22 22.78 -8.97
C LYS A 126 9.64 21.72 -8.05
N PHE A 127 8.83 22.11 -7.07
CA PHE A 127 8.18 21.18 -6.15
C PHE A 127 7.21 20.25 -6.88
N GLU A 128 6.41 20.77 -7.80
CA GLU A 128 5.53 19.96 -8.63
C GLU A 128 6.31 18.98 -9.51
N GLU A 129 7.44 19.39 -10.09
CA GLU A 129 8.30 18.51 -10.87
C GLU A 129 8.86 17.35 -10.01
N ILE A 130 9.38 17.67 -8.82
CA ILE A 130 9.87 16.68 -7.84
C ILE A 130 8.74 15.74 -7.45
N PHE A 131 7.56 16.28 -7.12
CA PHE A 131 6.40 15.51 -6.71
C PHE A 131 5.91 14.58 -7.82
N HIS A 132 5.86 15.06 -9.07
CA HIS A 132 5.50 14.26 -10.24
C HIS A 132 6.52 13.16 -10.54
N ARG A 133 7.81 13.42 -10.33
CA ARG A 133 8.89 12.44 -10.45
C ARG A 133 8.79 11.37 -9.39
N LEU A 134 8.47 11.73 -8.14
CA LEU A 134 8.24 10.81 -7.03
C LEU A 134 6.95 10.00 -7.22
N GLU A 135 5.89 10.59 -7.78
CA GLU A 135 4.67 9.90 -8.23
C GLU A 135 4.88 9.01 -9.45
N GLY A 136 6.06 9.11 -10.09
CA GLY A 136 6.47 8.52 -11.35
C GLY A 136 5.52 8.78 -12.53
N LYS A 137 4.65 9.80 -12.44
CA LYS A 137 3.73 10.23 -13.50
C LYS A 137 4.45 10.99 -14.63
N VAL A 138 5.57 10.46 -15.14
CA VAL A 138 6.23 11.01 -16.32
C VAL A 138 5.60 10.42 -17.58
N LYS A 139 4.42 10.91 -17.93
CA LYS A 139 3.97 10.93 -19.33
C LYS A 139 3.29 12.27 -19.60
N ARG A 140 3.95 13.09 -20.45
CA ARG A 140 3.47 14.31 -21.12
C ARG A 140 3.53 15.65 -20.35
N PHE A 141 4.72 16.17 -20.09
CA PHE A 141 4.91 17.63 -20.03
C PHE A 141 5.75 18.21 -21.18
N LYS A 142 6.30 17.35 -22.06
CA LYS A 142 7.20 17.78 -23.15
C LYS A 142 6.54 17.91 -24.53
N LYS A 143 5.23 18.21 -24.61
CA LYS A 143 4.52 18.33 -25.90
C LYS A 143 3.51 19.48 -25.96
N ARG A 144 3.84 20.61 -25.33
CA ARG A 144 3.06 21.84 -25.44
C ARG A 144 3.97 23.07 -25.39
N PHE A 145 4.93 23.10 -26.31
CA PHE A 145 5.54 24.30 -26.86
C PHE A 145 5.73 24.02 -28.35
#